data_AF-A0A4U5TYA3-F1
#
_entry.id   AF-A0A4U5TYA3-F1
#
_cell.length_a   1.000
_cell.length_b   1.000
_cell.length_c   1.000
_cell.angle_alpha   90.00
_cell.angle_beta   90.00
_cell.angle_gamma   90.00
#
_symmetry.space_group_name_H-M   'P 1'
#
loop_
_entity.id
_entity.type
_entity.pdbx_description
1 polymer ?
#
loop_
_entity_poly.entity_id
_entity_poly.type
_entity_poly.pdbx_seq_one_letter_code
_entity_poly.pdbx_strand_id
1 'polypeptide(L)'
;MELTFESFWTSIREVTGYVLVALNQFDYLPLENLRIIRGTKLYEGRYSLAIFLNYRRDGYYGLRQLGLRNLTGQNDESTSLSLVL
;
A
#
# COMPACT_ATOMS: atom_id res chain seq x y z
N MET A 1 -3.42 -9.51 -25.31
CA MET A 1 -2.33 -9.72 -24.33
C MET A 1 -2.97 -9.64 -22.97
N GLU A 2 -3.10 -10.77 -22.26
CA GLU A 2 -3.68 -10.82 -20.92
C GLU A 2 -2.67 -10.25 -19.92
N LEU A 3 -3.09 -9.31 -19.07
CA LEU A 3 -2.26 -8.86 -17.96
C LEU A 3 -2.30 -9.96 -16.89
N THR A 4 -1.14 -10.49 -16.51
CA THR A 4 -1.04 -11.36 -15.34
C THR A 4 -1.26 -10.52 -14.08
N PHE A 5 -1.74 -11.14 -13.00
CA PHE A 5 -1.97 -10.43 -11.73
C PHE A 5 -0.71 -9.71 -11.23
N GLU A 6 0.46 -10.32 -11.42
CA GLU A 6 1.77 -9.71 -11.14
C GLU A 6 2.09 -8.50 -12.04
N SER A 7 1.75 -8.56 -13.33
CA SER A 7 2.00 -7.44 -14.25
C SER A 7 1.09 -6.25 -13.96
N PHE A 8 -0.09 -6.47 -13.39
CA PHE A 8 -0.97 -5.41 -12.93
C PHE A 8 -0.32 -4.58 -11.81
N TRP A 9 0.15 -5.21 -10.74
CA TRP A 9 0.74 -4.50 -9.60
C TRP A 9 1.99 -3.70 -9.97
N THR A 10 2.85 -4.31 -10.78
CA THR A 10 4.05 -3.65 -11.29
C THR A 10 3.73 -2.54 -12.30
N SER A 11 2.54 -2.48 -12.88
CA SER A 11 2.16 -1.38 -13.77
C SER A 11 1.80 -0.08 -13.04
N ILE A 12 1.43 -0.18 -11.75
CA ILE A 12 0.96 0.97 -10.97
C ILE A 12 2.15 1.87 -10.63
N ARG A 13 2.10 3.12 -11.12
CA ARG A 13 3.11 4.15 -10.83
C ARG A 13 2.60 5.27 -9.95
N GLU A 14 1.29 5.44 -9.91
CA GLU A 14 0.65 6.57 -9.26
C GLU A 14 -0.73 6.16 -8.76
N VAL A 15 -1.06 6.62 -7.56
CA VAL A 15 -2.41 6.53 -6.99
C VAL A 15 -2.88 7.94 -6.67
N THR A 16 -4.04 8.32 -7.19
CA THR A 16 -4.58 9.68 -7.01
C THR A 16 -5.23 9.86 -5.63
N GLY A 17 -5.96 8.86 -5.15
CA GLY A 17 -6.57 8.85 -3.81
C GLY A 17 -5.61 8.35 -2.73
N TYR A 18 -6.03 7.30 -2.03
CA TYR A 18 -5.27 6.61 -1.01
C TYR A 18 -5.01 5.14 -1.38
N VAL A 19 -4.03 4.53 -0.73
CA VAL A 19 -3.76 3.09 -0.75
C VAL A 19 -4.14 2.51 0.61
N LEU A 20 -5.05 1.53 0.61
CA LEU A 20 -5.45 0.79 1.80
C LEU A 20 -5.08 -0.68 1.62
N VAL A 21 -4.29 -1.21 2.55
CA VAL A 21 -3.90 -2.61 2.60
C VAL A 21 -4.32 -3.14 3.95
N ALA A 22 -5.43 -3.88 4.00
CA ALA A 22 -5.96 -4.40 5.25
C ALA A 22 -6.52 -5.81 5.08
N LEU A 23 -6.43 -6.60 6.14
CA LEU A 23 -7.02 -7.94 6.24
C LEU A 23 -6.51 -8.94 5.18
N ASN A 24 -5.32 -8.69 4.63
CA ASN A 24 -4.69 -9.59 3.67
C ASN A 24 -3.82 -10.65 4.35
N GLN A 25 -3.55 -11.74 3.60
CA GLN A 25 -2.77 -12.89 4.06
C GLN A 25 -1.54 -13.17 3.19
N PHE A 26 -1.31 -12.36 2.14
CA PHE A 26 -0.10 -12.43 1.33
C PHE A 26 1.12 -11.94 2.13
N ASP A 27 2.29 -12.45 1.80
CA ASP A 27 3.56 -12.12 2.45
C ASP A 27 4.27 -10.90 1.85
N TYR A 28 3.98 -10.59 0.58
CA TYR A 28 4.58 -9.50 -0.17
C TYR A 28 3.55 -8.66 -0.94
N LEU A 29 3.69 -7.33 -0.89
CA LEU A 29 2.93 -6.38 -1.72
C LEU A 29 3.82 -5.82 -2.85
N PRO A 30 3.64 -6.26 -4.12
CA PRO A 30 4.54 -5.93 -5.23
C PRO A 30 4.26 -4.55 -5.88
N LEU A 31 4.29 -3.47 -5.10
CA LEU A 31 4.11 -2.09 -5.60
C LEU A 31 5.43 -1.42 -6.00
N GLU A 32 6.34 -2.18 -6.62
CA GLU A 32 7.72 -1.75 -6.89
C GLU A 32 7.81 -0.50 -7.72
N ASN A 33 6.87 -0.27 -8.63
CA ASN A 33 6.88 0.88 -9.52
C ASN A 33 6.05 2.05 -9.00
N LEU A 34 5.38 1.93 -7.86
CA LEU A 34 4.61 3.02 -7.26
C LEU A 34 5.56 4.13 -6.82
N ARG A 35 5.33 5.34 -7.33
CA ARG A 35 6.16 6.52 -7.07
C ARG A 35 5.48 7.56 -6.20
N ILE A 36 4.18 7.75 -6.39
CA ILE A 36 3.43 8.85 -5.79
C ILE A 36 2.06 8.36 -5.35
N ILE A 37 1.66 8.75 -4.14
CA ILE A 37 0.27 8.74 -3.68
C ILE A 37 -0.15 10.19 -3.49
N ARG A 38 -1.06 10.70 -4.34
CA ARG A 38 -1.41 12.12 -4.33
C ARG A 38 -2.27 12.54 -3.14
N GLY A 39 -3.04 11.61 -2.57
CA GLY A 39 -3.87 11.90 -1.40
C GLY A 39 -5.05 12.85 -1.68
N THR A 40 -5.59 12.90 -2.90
CA THR A 40 -6.78 13.75 -3.20
C THR A 40 -8.03 13.29 -2.46
N LYS A 41 -8.02 12.04 -1.99
CA LYS A 41 -8.90 11.50 -0.97
C LYS A 41 -8.04 10.76 0.06
N LEU A 42 -8.42 10.85 1.33
CA LEU A 42 -7.72 10.21 2.44
C LEU A 42 -8.61 9.16 3.09
N TYR A 43 -8.03 8.02 3.47
CA TYR A 43 -8.69 7.06 4.36
C TYR A 43 -8.92 7.71 5.72
N GLU A 44 -10.15 7.61 6.22
CA GLU A 44 -10.62 8.30 7.44
C GLU A 44 -10.34 9.81 7.47
N GLY A 45 -10.21 10.43 6.29
CA GLY A 45 -9.85 11.84 6.18
C GLY A 45 -8.42 12.18 6.63
N ARG A 46 -7.55 11.18 6.84
CA ARG A 46 -6.22 11.36 7.44
C ARG A 46 -5.08 10.70 6.68
N TYR A 47 -5.29 9.51 6.10
CA TYR A 47 -4.19 8.69 5.60
C TYR A 47 -4.24 8.54 4.07
N SER A 48 -3.14 8.91 3.41
CA SER A 48 -2.92 8.59 1.99
C SER A 48 -2.41 7.16 1.81
N LEU A 49 -1.75 6.59 2.82
CA LEU A 49 -1.37 5.17 2.90
C LEU A 49 -1.76 4.61 4.27
N ALA A 50 -2.55 3.54 4.30
CA ALA A 50 -2.93 2.84 5.51
C ALA A 50 -2.69 1.33 5.35
N ILE A 51 -1.95 0.73 6.29
CA ILE A 51 -1.59 -0.68 6.30
C ILE A 51 -1.80 -1.22 7.71
N PHE A 52 -2.76 -2.12 7.91
CA PHE A 52 -3.06 -2.70 9.23
C PHE A 52 -3.76 -4.07 9.12
N LEU A 53 -3.62 -4.91 10.15
CA LEU A 53 -4.31 -6.20 10.27
C LEU A 53 -4.08 -7.17 9.09
N ASN A 54 -2.91 -7.10 8.44
CA ASN A 54 -2.55 -8.02 7.36
C ASN A 54 -1.86 -9.28 7.92
N TYR A 55 -2.53 -9.98 8.83
CA TYR A 55 -2.04 -11.22 9.41
C TYR A 55 -3.20 -12.18 9.72
N ARG A 56 -2.90 -13.48 9.76
CA ARG A 56 -3.81 -14.49 10.30
C ARG A 56 -3.58 -14.65 11.80
N ARG A 57 -4.67 -14.67 12.59
CA ARG A 57 -4.59 -14.89 14.04
C ARG A 57 -4.05 -16.27 14.44
N ASP A 58 -4.15 -17.25 13.54
CA ASP A 58 -3.94 -18.68 13.80
C ASP A 58 -2.79 -19.28 12.98
N GLY A 59 -1.98 -18.46 12.29
CA GLY A 59 -0.95 -18.97 11.40
C GLY A 59 0.20 -18.01 11.17
N TYR A 60 1.25 -18.52 10.52
CA TYR A 60 2.47 -17.74 10.19
C TYR A 60 2.30 -16.86 8.94
N TYR A 61 1.10 -16.78 8.36
CA TYR A 61 0.82 -16.07 7.12
C TYR A 61 0.33 -14.65 7.39
N GLY A 62 0.84 -13.71 6.61
CA GLY A 62 0.61 -12.29 6.78
C GLY A 62 1.71 -11.48 6.09
N LEU A 63 1.46 -10.20 5.95
CA LEU A 63 2.33 -9.27 5.25
C LEU A 63 3.66 -9.11 6.00
N ARG A 64 4.76 -9.40 5.30
CA ARG A 64 6.13 -9.30 5.84
C ARG A 64 6.94 -8.23 5.15
N GLN A 65 6.62 -7.93 3.89
CA GLN A 65 7.42 -7.06 3.05
C GLN A 65 6.54 -6.16 2.18
N LEU A 66 6.95 -4.90 2.07
CA LEU A 66 6.33 -3.90 1.22
C LEU A 66 7.28 -3.57 0.06
N GLY A 67 6.82 -3.77 -1.16
CA GLY A 67 7.56 -3.42 -2.38
C GLY A 67 7.54 -1.92 -2.68
N LEU A 68 7.55 -1.01 -1.71
CA LEU A 68 7.39 0.45 -1.94
C LEU A 68 8.71 1.16 -2.29
N ARG A 69 9.61 0.49 -3.00
CA ARG A 69 11.01 0.93 -3.18
C ARG A 69 11.15 2.27 -3.91
N ASN A 70 10.19 2.62 -4.76
CA ASN A 70 10.23 3.83 -5.58
C ASN A 70 9.29 4.94 -5.06
N LEU A 71 8.62 4.76 -3.91
CA LEU A 71 7.71 5.75 -3.36
C LEU A 71 8.50 6.94 -2.78
N THR A 72 8.37 8.12 -3.39
CA THR A 72 9.15 9.33 -3.01
C THR A 72 8.30 10.52 -2.61
N GLY A 73 6.99 10.49 -2.83
CA GLY A 73 6.07 11.59 -2.47
C GLY A 73 4.79 11.11 -1.79
N GLN A 74 4.61 11.51 -0.54
CA GLN A 74 3.32 11.63 0.14
C GLN A 74 3.16 13.14 0.41
N ASN A 75 2.14 13.80 -0.13
CA ASN A 75 2.00 15.26 0.05
C ASN A 75 1.64 15.57 1.51
N ASP A 76 2.60 16.15 2.23
CA ASP A 76 2.53 16.57 3.63
C ASP A 76 1.72 17.87 3.81
N GLU A 77 0.45 17.74 4.23
CA GLU A 77 -0.19 18.70 5.15
C GLU A 77 -0.81 17.99 6.38
N SER A 78 -0.65 16.66 6.48
CA SER A 78 -1.03 15.88 7.66
C SER A 78 0.10 14.90 7.97
N THR A 79 1.08 15.36 8.74
CA THR A 79 2.07 14.46 9.34
C THR A 79 1.33 13.45 10.21
N SER A 80 1.33 12.18 9.83
CA SER A 80 1.21 11.05 10.76
C SER A 80 1.70 9.78 10.07
N LEU A 81 3.01 9.56 10.15
CA LEU A 81 3.57 8.21 10.16
C LEU A 81 2.83 7.40 11.23
N SER A 82 2.04 6.41 10.80
CA SER A 82 1.64 5.33 11.68
C SER A 82 1.57 4.02 10.90
N LEU A 83 2.65 3.24 10.99
CA LEU A 83 2.57 1.79 10.91
C LEU A 83 1.75 1.36 12.14
N VAL A 84 0.55 0.80 11.95
CA VAL A 84 -0.19 0.15 13.04
C VAL A 84 -0.44 -1.29 12.64
N LEU A 85 0.09 -2.21 13.45
CA LEU A 85 0.11 -3.66 13.30
C LEU A 85 -1.24 -4.25 12.83
#